data_AF-A0A1V0UNN5-F1
#
_entry.id   AF-A0A1V0UNN5-F1
#
_cell.length_a   1.000
_cell.length_b   1.000
_cell.length_c   1.000
_cell.angle_alpha   90.00
_cell.angle_beta   90.00
_cell.angle_gamma   90.00
#
_symmetry.space_group_name_H-M   'P 1'
#
loop_
_entity.id
_entity.type
_entity.pdbx_description
1 polymer ?
#
loop_
_entity_poly.entity_id
_entity_poly.type
_entity_poly.pdbx_seq_one_letter_code
_entity_poly.pdbx_strand_id
1 'polypeptide(L)'
;MASQNFSFLAPQWEVLDKVAETAERNVYQDPNTAISKIRTFAETIAKYISAFEEVREDSTTTQVQRLNQFKYQQIVPREMIDLFHTIRLKGNKAVHKPEYGDTDEAKALLHMAFRLSVWFMEVYGDWKFKAPAYQEPSKENLISKAELEEITQLYENKLAQMEEELQRVRSEQLYVNEGYKDRRRKRSLRSGSNLQLTEDETRILIDQQLMDAGWEADSKKLRFSKGTRPEKGKNLAIAEWPLKKVLIRLNLNLISRINLKPAFYL
;
A
#
# COMPACT_ATOMS: atom_id res chain seq x y z
N MET A 1 -14.13 19.70 -7.62
CA MET A 1 -14.65 18.34 -7.94
C MET A 1 -14.03 17.36 -6.95
N ALA A 2 -14.66 16.23 -6.64
CA ALA A 2 -14.14 15.26 -5.65
C ALA A 2 -13.09 14.31 -6.27
N SER A 3 -12.31 13.62 -5.43
CA SER A 3 -11.45 12.51 -5.85
C SER A 3 -12.28 11.40 -6.52
N GLN A 4 -11.76 10.82 -7.61
CA GLN A 4 -12.44 9.72 -8.30
C GLN A 4 -12.39 8.43 -7.48
N ASN A 5 -11.27 8.19 -6.79
CA ASN A 5 -11.03 6.94 -6.08
C ASN A 5 -11.30 7.00 -4.58
N PHE A 6 -11.21 8.16 -3.92
CA PHE A 6 -11.19 8.25 -2.46
C PHE A 6 -12.37 9.01 -1.85
N SER A 7 -13.28 9.52 -2.68
CA SER A 7 -14.46 10.30 -2.25
C SER A 7 -15.38 9.56 -1.27
N PHE A 8 -15.34 8.23 -1.23
CA PHE A 8 -16.10 7.44 -0.25
C PHE A 8 -15.63 7.65 1.20
N LEU A 9 -14.43 8.19 1.43
CA LEU A 9 -13.92 8.52 2.75
C LEU A 9 -14.48 9.85 3.27
N ALA A 10 -14.84 10.78 2.38
CA ALA A 10 -15.22 12.14 2.74
C ALA A 10 -16.34 12.25 3.80
N PRO A 11 -17.40 11.39 3.81
CA PRO A 11 -18.46 11.49 4.81
C PRO A 11 -18.01 11.23 6.25
N GLN A 12 -16.91 10.50 6.45
CA GLN A 12 -16.43 10.11 7.79
C GLN A 12 -15.05 10.69 8.10
N TRP A 13 -14.17 10.80 7.10
CA TRP A 13 -12.78 11.20 7.22
C TRP A 13 -12.38 12.10 6.05
N GLU A 14 -12.84 13.35 6.07
CA GLU A 14 -12.56 14.32 5.00
C GLU A 14 -11.05 14.58 4.82
N VAL A 15 -10.26 14.54 5.89
CA VAL A 15 -8.80 14.69 5.81
C VAL A 15 -8.15 13.60 4.95
N LEU A 16 -8.68 12.36 5.00
CA LEU A 16 -8.20 11.23 4.22
C LEU A 16 -8.56 11.39 2.74
N ASP A 17 -9.79 11.83 2.44
CA ASP A 17 -10.20 12.14 1.07
C ASP A 17 -9.29 13.22 0.46
N LYS A 18 -9.04 14.32 1.18
CA LYS A 18 -8.30 15.47 0.64
C LYS A 18 -6.82 15.18 0.40
N VAL A 19 -6.16 14.46 1.31
CA VAL A 19 -4.75 14.07 1.10
C VAL A 19 -4.61 13.06 -0.05
N ALA A 20 -5.57 12.13 -0.19
CA ALA A 20 -5.57 11.17 -1.29
C ALA A 20 -5.91 11.85 -2.63
N GLU A 21 -6.81 12.84 -2.63
CA GLU A 21 -7.09 13.68 -3.78
C GLU A 21 -5.84 14.43 -4.25
N THR A 22 -5.08 15.01 -3.30
CA THR A 22 -3.82 15.68 -3.63
C THR A 22 -2.82 14.71 -4.25
N ALA A 23 -2.71 13.49 -3.70
CA ALA A 23 -1.87 12.45 -4.29
C ALA A 23 -2.31 12.08 -5.72
N GLU A 24 -3.59 11.81 -5.92
CA GLU A 24 -4.19 11.43 -7.20
C GLU A 24 -3.93 12.46 -8.30
N ARG A 25 -4.12 13.76 -7.98
CA ARG A 25 -3.91 14.86 -8.93
C ARG A 25 -2.44 15.07 -9.30
N ASN A 26 -1.51 14.71 -8.40
CA ASN A 26 -0.08 14.86 -8.64
C ASN A 26 0.54 13.71 -9.44
N VAL A 27 -0.10 12.56 -9.62
CA VAL A 27 0.50 11.36 -10.24
C VAL A 27 1.20 11.65 -11.58
N TYR A 28 0.65 12.54 -12.40
CA TYR A 28 1.24 12.94 -13.68
C TYR A 28 1.93 14.31 -13.67
N GLN A 29 1.59 15.20 -12.73
CA GLN A 29 2.21 16.51 -12.62
C GLN A 29 3.55 16.44 -11.91
N ASP A 30 3.58 15.76 -10.77
CA ASP A 30 4.75 15.55 -9.93
C ASP A 30 4.62 14.19 -9.20
N PRO A 31 5.14 13.10 -9.81
CA PRO A 31 5.11 11.78 -9.20
C PRO A 31 5.78 11.72 -7.82
N ASN A 32 6.81 12.53 -7.56
CA ASN A 32 7.49 12.56 -6.27
C ASN A 32 6.56 13.11 -5.18
N THR A 33 5.88 14.22 -5.47
CA THR A 33 4.85 14.77 -4.57
C THR A 33 3.71 13.79 -4.36
N ALA A 34 3.23 13.11 -5.42
CA ALA A 34 2.20 12.08 -5.30
C ALA A 34 2.61 10.98 -4.32
N ILE A 35 3.81 10.40 -4.47
CA ILE A 35 4.33 9.34 -3.59
C ILE A 35 4.49 9.85 -2.15
N SER A 36 4.95 11.08 -1.96
CA SER A 36 5.05 11.71 -0.64
C SER A 36 3.69 11.86 0.03
N LYS A 37 2.66 12.30 -0.71
CA LYS A 37 1.27 12.42 -0.21
C LYS A 37 0.61 11.06 0.03
N ILE A 38 0.90 10.04 -0.78
CA ILE A 38 0.46 8.65 -0.56
C ILE A 38 0.99 8.12 0.77
N ARG A 39 2.26 8.43 1.10
CA ARG A 39 2.80 8.10 2.42
C ARG A 39 2.04 8.82 3.53
N THR A 40 1.84 10.13 3.42
CA THR A 40 1.09 10.88 4.43
C THR A 40 -0.30 10.30 4.64
N PHE A 41 -1.01 9.95 3.56
CA PHE A 41 -2.31 9.27 3.62
C PHE A 41 -2.25 7.95 4.41
N ALA A 42 -1.28 7.08 4.13
CA ALA A 42 -1.11 5.82 4.84
C ALA A 42 -0.75 6.03 6.33
N GLU A 43 0.04 7.05 6.65
CA GLU A 43 0.34 7.43 8.05
C GLU A 43 -0.91 7.94 8.77
N THR A 44 -1.73 8.74 8.09
CA THR A 44 -3.02 9.25 8.59
C THR A 44 -3.99 8.09 8.87
N ILE A 45 -4.15 7.12 7.97
CA ILE A 45 -4.95 5.91 8.23
C ILE A 45 -4.43 5.18 9.47
N ALA A 46 -3.11 5.00 9.59
CA ALA A 46 -2.52 4.31 10.73
C ALA A 46 -2.85 5.02 12.05
N LYS A 47 -2.83 6.36 12.09
CA LYS A 47 -3.25 7.11 13.29
C LYS A 47 -4.71 6.87 13.67
N TYR A 48 -5.62 6.82 12.69
CA TYR A 48 -7.02 6.47 12.96
C TYR A 48 -7.16 5.04 13.50
N ILE A 49 -6.41 4.07 12.97
CA ILE A 49 -6.40 2.69 13.49
C ILE A 49 -5.94 2.69 14.95
N SER A 50 -4.86 3.42 15.28
CA SER A 50 -4.42 3.55 16.68
C SER A 50 -5.52 4.11 17.59
N ALA A 51 -6.28 5.10 17.10
CA ALA A 51 -7.39 5.68 17.84
C ALA A 51 -8.56 4.69 18.03
N PHE A 52 -8.94 3.96 16.97
CA PHE A 52 -10.03 2.97 17.01
C PHE A 52 -9.72 1.72 17.85
N GLU A 53 -8.45 1.38 17.99
CA GLU A 53 -7.99 0.16 18.65
C GLU A 53 -7.31 0.47 20.00
N GLU A 54 -7.41 1.73 20.44
CA GLU A 54 -6.90 2.21 21.74
C GLU A 54 -5.41 1.85 21.94
N VAL A 55 -4.65 1.89 20.85
CA VAL A 55 -3.22 1.58 20.86
C VAL A 55 -2.50 2.69 21.61
N ARG A 56 -1.71 2.30 22.60
CA ARG A 56 -0.94 3.23 23.41
C ARG A 56 0.20 3.82 22.57
N GLU A 57 0.17 5.14 22.43
CA GLU A 57 1.16 5.93 21.72
C GLU A 57 1.60 7.10 22.60
N ASP A 58 2.86 7.47 22.47
CA ASP A 58 3.40 8.73 22.98
C ASP A 58 3.58 9.73 21.82
N SER A 59 3.90 10.98 22.15
CA SER A 59 4.13 12.04 21.16
C SER A 59 5.33 11.78 20.25
N THR A 60 6.19 10.82 20.58
CA THR A 60 7.41 10.46 19.84
C THR A 60 7.26 9.17 19.03
N THR A 61 6.09 8.53 19.07
CA THR A 61 5.87 7.22 18.46
C THR A 61 5.99 7.31 16.94
N THR A 62 7.03 6.69 16.42
CA THR A 62 7.33 6.66 14.99
C THR A 62 6.34 5.79 14.22
N GLN A 63 6.18 6.05 12.91
CA GLN A 63 5.34 5.23 12.05
C GLN A 63 5.75 3.75 12.06
N VAL A 64 7.05 3.44 12.13
CA VAL A 64 7.53 2.05 12.19
C VAL A 64 7.11 1.37 13.49
N GLN A 65 7.25 2.06 14.63
CA GLN A 65 6.82 1.53 15.92
C GLN A 65 5.31 1.25 15.93
N ARG A 66 4.50 2.17 15.39
CA ARG A 66 3.05 1.99 15.24
C ARG A 66 2.70 0.74 14.43
N LEU A 67 3.30 0.56 13.24
CA LEU A 67 3.06 -0.64 12.41
C LEU A 67 3.52 -1.93 13.11
N ASN A 68 4.62 -1.88 13.86
CA ASN A 68 5.08 -3.03 14.65
C ASN A 68 4.11 -3.40 15.76
N GLN A 69 3.51 -2.41 16.45
CA GLN A 69 2.47 -2.66 17.44
C GLN A 69 1.23 -3.30 16.81
N PHE A 70 0.78 -2.80 15.66
CA PHE A 70 -0.35 -3.38 14.93
C PHE A 70 -0.13 -4.84 14.55
N LYS A 71 1.09 -5.15 14.09
CA LYS A 71 1.51 -6.52 13.75
C LYS A 71 1.54 -7.42 14.99
N TYR A 72 2.18 -6.96 16.08
CA TYR A 72 2.31 -7.74 17.32
C TYR A 72 0.95 -8.04 17.95
N GLN A 73 0.07 -7.05 18.00
CA GLN A 73 -1.28 -7.18 18.57
C GLN A 73 -2.29 -7.82 17.59
N GLN A 74 -1.86 -8.15 16.37
CA GLN A 74 -2.70 -8.73 15.32
C GLN A 74 -3.97 -7.90 15.01
N ILE A 75 -3.83 -6.57 15.10
CA ILE A 75 -4.89 -5.61 14.79
C ILE A 75 -5.10 -5.55 13.27
N VAL A 76 -3.97 -5.51 12.55
CA VAL A 76 -3.93 -5.34 11.10
C VAL A 76 -3.38 -6.63 10.47
N PRO A 77 -4.02 -7.16 9.41
CA PRO A 77 -3.54 -8.35 8.70
C PRO A 77 -2.16 -8.14 8.11
N ARG A 78 -1.41 -9.23 7.91
CA ARG A 78 -0.03 -9.19 7.40
C ARG A 78 0.05 -8.47 6.05
N GLU A 79 -0.90 -8.73 5.16
CA GLU A 79 -0.99 -8.17 3.82
C GLU A 79 -1.07 -6.64 3.88
N MET A 80 -1.91 -6.11 4.78
CA MET A 80 -2.08 -4.66 4.96
C MET A 80 -0.84 -4.04 5.62
N ILE A 81 -0.20 -4.73 6.57
CA ILE A 81 1.08 -4.31 7.14
C ILE A 81 2.16 -4.20 6.04
N ASP A 82 2.22 -5.16 5.13
CA ASP A 82 3.20 -5.14 4.03
C ASP A 82 2.93 -3.96 3.07
N LEU A 83 1.66 -3.62 2.79
CA LEU A 83 1.29 -2.42 2.02
C LEU A 83 1.73 -1.13 2.75
N PHE A 84 1.39 -0.98 4.05
CA PHE A 84 1.81 0.17 4.84
C PHE A 84 3.33 0.32 4.87
N HIS A 85 4.07 -0.78 5.06
CA HIS A 85 5.51 -0.77 5.12
C HIS A 85 6.15 -0.34 3.80
N THR A 86 5.62 -0.88 2.69
CA THR A 86 6.09 -0.57 1.34
C THR A 86 5.85 0.89 0.99
N ILE A 87 4.64 1.40 1.21
CA ILE A 87 4.30 2.81 0.99
C ILE A 87 5.19 3.72 1.85
N ARG A 88 5.41 3.38 3.12
CA ARG A 88 6.28 4.16 4.02
C ARG A 88 7.71 4.25 3.50
N LEU A 89 8.32 3.14 3.09
CA LEU A 89 9.72 3.14 2.60
C LEU A 89 9.86 3.91 1.29
N LYS A 90 8.94 3.70 0.35
CA LYS A 90 8.93 4.40 -0.94
C LYS A 90 8.68 5.89 -0.77
N GLY A 91 7.73 6.27 0.09
CA GLY A 91 7.47 7.65 0.49
C GLY A 91 8.66 8.34 1.16
N ASN A 92 9.35 7.67 2.08
CA ASN A 92 10.57 8.20 2.70
C ASN A 92 11.63 8.48 1.64
N LYS A 93 11.79 7.58 0.68
CA LYS A 93 12.74 7.76 -0.42
C LYS A 93 12.37 8.96 -1.30
N ALA A 94 11.09 9.18 -1.59
CA ALA A 94 10.60 10.36 -2.32
C ALA A 94 10.93 11.66 -1.60
N VAL A 95 10.63 11.75 -0.31
CA VAL A 95 10.90 12.93 0.51
C VAL A 95 12.41 13.26 0.59
N HIS A 96 13.27 12.24 0.66
CA HIS A 96 14.72 12.45 0.76
C HIS A 96 15.44 12.62 -0.57
N LYS A 97 14.82 12.27 -1.70
CA LYS A 97 15.42 12.31 -3.03
C LYS A 97 14.47 13.01 -4.01
N PRO A 98 14.69 14.30 -4.33
CA PRO A 98 13.79 15.07 -5.19
C PRO A 98 13.53 14.44 -6.58
N GLU A 99 14.53 13.75 -7.14
CA GLU A 99 14.42 13.08 -8.45
C GLU A 99 13.85 11.65 -8.37
N TYR A 100 13.43 11.20 -7.19
CA TYR A 100 12.89 9.85 -7.01
C TYR A 100 11.41 9.76 -7.37
N GLY A 101 11.03 8.63 -7.94
CA GLY A 101 9.66 8.29 -8.28
C GLY A 101 9.39 8.52 -9.76
N ASP A 102 8.86 7.48 -10.41
CA ASP A 102 8.30 7.58 -11.76
C ASP A 102 6.77 7.47 -11.70
N THR A 103 6.10 7.84 -12.79
CA THR A 103 4.63 7.81 -12.86
C THR A 103 4.06 6.41 -12.64
N ASP A 104 4.72 5.35 -13.12
CA ASP A 104 4.24 3.98 -12.97
C ASP A 104 4.33 3.52 -11.51
N GLU A 105 5.42 3.86 -10.82
CA GLU A 105 5.58 3.62 -9.39
C GLU A 105 4.56 4.42 -8.58
N ALA A 106 4.32 5.69 -8.92
CA ALA A 106 3.31 6.51 -8.25
C ALA A 106 1.89 5.93 -8.43
N LYS A 107 1.55 5.45 -9.62
CA LYS A 107 0.26 4.78 -9.89
C LYS A 107 0.10 3.49 -9.10
N ALA A 108 1.11 2.62 -9.12
CA ALA A 108 1.07 1.37 -8.38
C ALA A 108 0.94 1.61 -6.86
N LEU A 109 1.69 2.58 -6.32
CA LEU A 109 1.56 2.97 -4.92
C LEU A 109 0.20 3.61 -4.60
N LEU A 110 -0.39 4.37 -5.52
CA LEU A 110 -1.73 4.93 -5.35
C LEU A 110 -2.78 3.82 -5.31
N HIS A 111 -2.64 2.79 -6.14
CA HIS A 111 -3.55 1.64 -6.13
C HIS A 111 -3.40 0.84 -4.82
N MET A 112 -2.17 0.65 -4.32
CA MET A 112 -1.94 0.05 -2.99
C MET A 112 -2.62 0.87 -1.88
N ALA A 113 -2.54 2.21 -1.95
CA ALA A 113 -3.22 3.10 -1.02
C ALA A 113 -4.74 3.01 -1.11
N PHE A 114 -5.31 2.88 -2.31
CA PHE A 114 -6.74 2.63 -2.51
C PHE A 114 -7.17 1.29 -1.89
N ARG A 115 -6.36 0.24 -1.99
CA ARG A 115 -6.67 -1.04 -1.34
C ARG A 115 -6.66 -0.93 0.18
N LEU A 116 -5.68 -0.21 0.73
CA LEU A 116 -5.64 0.11 2.17
C LEU A 116 -6.89 0.87 2.61
N SER A 117 -7.36 1.83 1.81
CA SER A 117 -8.51 2.65 2.15
C SER A 117 -9.84 1.89 2.06
N VAL A 118 -9.98 1.00 1.07
CA VAL A 118 -11.10 0.07 0.97
C VAL A 118 -11.13 -0.86 2.19
N TRP A 119 -10.01 -1.49 2.54
CA TRP A 119 -9.92 -2.34 3.72
C TRP A 119 -10.26 -1.55 5.00
N PHE A 120 -9.72 -0.35 5.14
CA PHE A 120 -10.01 0.53 6.28
C PHE A 120 -11.50 0.85 6.39
N MET A 121 -12.16 1.19 5.27
CA MET A 121 -13.59 1.47 5.23
C MET A 121 -14.45 0.23 5.57
N GLU A 122 -14.04 -0.95 5.11
CA GLU A 122 -14.74 -2.20 5.43
C GLU A 122 -14.65 -2.57 6.91
N VAL A 123 -13.56 -2.20 7.59
CA VAL A 123 -13.31 -2.56 8.98
C VAL A 123 -13.88 -1.51 9.95
N TYR A 124 -13.57 -0.24 9.71
CA TYR A 124 -13.85 0.87 10.63
C TYR A 124 -15.04 1.75 10.22
N GLY A 125 -15.44 1.69 8.95
CA GLY A 125 -16.55 2.46 8.41
C GLY A 125 -17.88 1.71 8.43
N ASP A 126 -18.71 1.98 7.42
CA ASP A 126 -19.97 1.29 7.21
C ASP A 126 -19.73 -0.16 6.78
N TRP A 127 -20.23 -1.11 7.58
CA TRP A 127 -20.15 -2.54 7.31
C TRP A 127 -20.95 -3.00 6.08
N LYS A 128 -21.87 -2.16 5.57
CA LYS A 128 -22.60 -2.36 4.31
C LYS A 128 -21.91 -1.72 3.10
N PHE A 129 -20.76 -1.08 3.31
CA PHE A 129 -19.96 -0.49 2.25
C PHE A 129 -19.67 -1.51 1.15
N LYS A 130 -19.79 -1.05 -0.09
CA LYS A 130 -19.35 -1.78 -1.28
C LYS A 130 -18.22 -0.98 -1.91
N ALA A 131 -17.06 -1.60 -2.01
CA ALA A 131 -15.89 -0.99 -2.61
C ALA A 131 -16.18 -0.56 -4.05
N PRO A 132 -15.87 0.69 -4.44
CA PRO A 132 -15.89 1.08 -5.84
C PRO A 132 -14.76 0.36 -6.59
N ALA A 133 -14.86 0.30 -7.92
CA ALA A 133 -13.76 -0.15 -8.75
C ALA A 133 -12.68 0.94 -8.80
N TYR A 134 -11.41 0.55 -8.70
CA TYR A 134 -10.29 1.47 -8.88
C TYR A 134 -10.27 2.01 -10.31
N GLN A 135 -10.11 3.32 -10.45
CA GLN A 135 -9.93 4.00 -11.72
C GLN A 135 -8.53 4.59 -11.77
N GLU A 136 -7.70 4.11 -12.68
CA GLU A 136 -6.35 4.64 -12.82
C GLU A 136 -6.42 6.12 -13.25
N PRO A 137 -5.67 7.03 -12.60
CA PRO A 137 -5.63 8.42 -13.03
C PRO A 137 -5.24 8.52 -14.50
N SER A 138 -5.82 9.49 -15.22
CA SER A 138 -5.45 9.81 -16.60
C SER A 138 -4.77 11.18 -16.69
N LYS A 139 -4.01 11.42 -17.76
CA LYS A 139 -3.43 12.75 -18.05
C LYS A 139 -4.49 13.81 -18.37
N GLU A 140 -5.73 13.41 -18.62
CA GLU A 140 -6.85 14.31 -18.88
C GLU A 140 -7.40 14.89 -17.57
N ASN A 141 -7.11 14.24 -16.43
CA ASN A 141 -7.54 14.68 -15.10
C ASN A 141 -6.62 15.76 -14.48
N LEU A 142 -5.71 16.33 -15.26
CA LEU A 142 -4.81 17.38 -14.81
C LEU A 142 -5.59 18.66 -14.51
N ILE A 143 -5.38 19.19 -13.32
CA ILE A 143 -5.99 20.44 -12.86
C ILE A 143 -4.98 21.57 -12.91
N SER A 144 -5.45 22.81 -12.86
CA SER A 144 -4.57 23.96 -12.79
C SER A 144 -3.77 23.96 -11.49
N LYS A 145 -2.60 24.62 -11.50
CA LYS A 145 -1.78 24.77 -10.29
C LYS A 145 -2.54 25.47 -9.15
N ALA A 146 -3.40 26.44 -9.48
CA ALA A 146 -4.23 27.15 -8.51
C ALA A 146 -5.25 26.21 -7.84
N GLU A 147 -5.95 25.38 -8.62
CA GLU A 147 -6.87 24.38 -8.06
C GLU A 147 -6.14 23.35 -7.18
N LEU A 148 -4.92 22.95 -7.57
CA LEU A 148 -4.13 22.03 -6.76
C LEU A 148 -3.71 22.65 -5.41
N GLU A 149 -3.37 23.94 -5.42
CA GLU A 149 -3.02 24.70 -4.22
C GLU A 149 -4.22 24.86 -3.29
N GLU A 150 -5.42 25.10 -3.83
CA GLU A 150 -6.67 25.12 -3.06
C GLU A 150 -6.94 23.77 -2.37
N ILE A 151 -6.80 22.65 -3.09
CA ILE A 151 -6.96 21.31 -2.52
C ILE A 151 -5.92 21.07 -1.41
N THR A 152 -4.68 21.49 -1.65
CA THR A 152 -3.58 21.33 -0.68
C THR A 152 -3.87 22.15 0.59
N GLN A 153 -4.34 23.39 0.45
CA GLN A 153 -4.70 24.24 1.58
C GLN A 153 -5.88 23.67 2.37
N LEU A 154 -6.89 23.13 1.69
CA LEU A 154 -8.02 22.48 2.34
C LEU A 154 -7.56 21.24 3.13
N TYR A 155 -6.66 20.44 2.56
CA TYR A 155 -6.01 19.34 3.26
C TYR A 155 -5.28 19.81 4.53
N GLU A 156 -4.46 20.85 4.45
CA GLU A 156 -3.71 21.39 5.61
C GLU A 156 -4.65 21.89 6.72
N ASN A 157 -5.73 22.56 6.35
CA ASN A 157 -6.75 23.00 7.30
C ASN A 157 -7.42 21.82 8.01
N LYS A 158 -7.74 20.74 7.28
CA LYS A 158 -8.33 19.53 7.87
C LYS A 158 -7.32 18.75 8.72
N LEU A 159 -6.05 18.76 8.33
CA LEU A 159 -4.99 18.15 9.13
C LEU A 159 -4.84 18.83 10.50
N ALA A 160 -5.03 20.15 10.58
CA ALA A 160 -5.02 20.88 11.85
C ALA A 160 -6.18 20.48 12.78
N GLN A 161 -7.33 20.08 12.22
CA GLN A 161 -8.51 19.62 12.97
C GLN A 161 -8.45 18.13 13.33
N MET A 162 -7.58 17.36 12.66
CA MET A 162 -7.51 15.91 12.79
C MET A 162 -7.19 15.45 14.21
N GLU A 163 -6.35 16.17 14.96
CA GLU A 163 -5.99 15.74 16.32
C GLU A 163 -7.22 15.72 17.24
N GLU A 164 -8.09 16.73 17.15
CA GLU A 164 -9.35 16.76 17.89
C GLU A 164 -10.25 15.59 17.50
N GLU A 165 -10.32 15.27 16.21
CA GLU A 165 -11.08 14.14 15.70
C GLU A 165 -10.55 12.80 16.24
N LEU A 166 -9.23 12.60 16.26
CA LEU A 166 -8.61 11.39 16.83
C LEU A 166 -8.91 11.25 18.34
N GLN A 167 -8.88 12.35 19.09
CA GLN A 167 -9.25 12.34 20.51
C GLN A 167 -10.72 11.97 20.71
N ARG A 168 -11.61 12.50 19.85
CA ARG A 168 -13.02 12.12 19.86
C ARG A 168 -13.19 10.62 19.62
N VAL A 169 -12.56 10.07 18.58
CA VAL A 169 -12.60 8.63 18.26
C VAL A 169 -12.11 7.80 19.44
N ARG A 170 -10.97 8.16 20.06
CA ARG A 170 -10.46 7.48 21.26
C ARG A 170 -11.48 7.49 22.40
N SER A 171 -12.13 8.63 22.66
CA SER A 171 -13.14 8.75 23.71
C SER A 171 -14.37 7.88 23.43
N GLU A 172 -14.80 7.77 22.18
CA GLU A 172 -15.94 6.95 21.77
C GLU A 172 -15.65 5.45 21.95
N GLN A 173 -14.40 5.01 21.73
CA GLN A 173 -14.02 3.60 21.89
C GLN A 173 -14.13 3.08 23.33
N LEU A 174 -14.05 3.95 24.34
CA LEU A 174 -14.21 3.58 25.75
C LEU A 174 -15.59 2.97 26.06
N TYR A 175 -16.59 3.29 25.24
CA TYR A 175 -17.97 2.83 25.41
C TYR A 175 -18.36 1.72 24.42
N VAL A 176 -17.46 1.32 23.51
CA VAL A 176 -17.70 0.27 22.53
C VAL A 176 -17.57 -1.09 23.20
N ASN A 177 -18.59 -1.95 23.04
CA ASN A 177 -18.55 -3.26 23.67
C ASN A 177 -17.49 -4.19 23.02
N GLU A 178 -16.98 -5.13 23.82
CA GLU A 178 -15.96 -6.10 23.37
C GLU A 178 -16.45 -7.01 22.23
N GLY A 179 -17.74 -7.35 22.19
CA GLY A 179 -18.31 -8.16 21.11
C GLY A 179 -18.26 -7.48 19.74
N TYR A 180 -18.34 -6.14 19.69
CA TYR A 180 -18.19 -5.35 18.49
C TYR A 180 -16.72 -5.33 18.05
N LYS A 181 -15.78 -5.15 18.98
CA LYS A 181 -14.33 -5.22 18.71
C LYS A 181 -13.92 -6.59 18.16
N ASP A 182 -14.44 -7.68 18.73
CA ASP A 182 -14.17 -9.05 18.22
C ASP A 182 -14.71 -9.25 16.79
N ARG A 183 -15.95 -8.79 16.51
CA ARG A 183 -16.51 -8.83 15.15
C ARG A 183 -15.66 -8.02 14.17
N ARG A 184 -15.21 -6.84 14.57
CA ARG A 184 -14.33 -5.96 13.77
C ARG A 184 -13.01 -6.69 13.44
N ARG A 185 -12.36 -7.31 14.43
CA ARG A 185 -11.12 -8.08 14.24
C ARG A 185 -11.31 -9.25 13.26
N LYS A 186 -12.39 -10.02 13.41
CA LYS A 186 -12.72 -11.12 12.49
C LYS A 186 -12.94 -10.63 11.06
N ARG A 187 -13.57 -9.47 10.89
CA ARG A 187 -13.77 -8.84 9.57
C ARG A 187 -12.45 -8.38 8.97
N SER A 188 -11.62 -7.70 9.77
CA SER A 188 -10.28 -7.25 9.39
C SER A 188 -9.45 -8.38 8.79
N LEU A 189 -9.40 -9.54 9.48
CA LEU A 189 -8.68 -10.72 9.00
C LEU A 189 -9.23 -11.27 7.67
N ARG A 190 -10.56 -11.31 7.49
CA ARG A 190 -11.20 -11.82 6.26
C ARG A 190 -11.01 -10.89 5.06
N SER A 191 -11.12 -9.58 5.27
CA SER A 191 -10.91 -8.59 4.21
C SER A 191 -9.45 -8.54 3.78
N GLY A 192 -8.50 -8.68 4.73
CA GLY A 192 -7.07 -8.69 4.43
C GLY A 192 -6.61 -9.87 3.58
N SER A 193 -7.15 -11.07 3.83
CA SER A 193 -6.68 -12.31 3.19
C SER A 193 -7.00 -12.43 1.70
N ASN A 194 -7.96 -11.64 1.18
CA ASN A 194 -8.42 -11.72 -0.21
C ASN A 194 -7.77 -10.67 -1.13
N LEU A 195 -6.63 -10.11 -0.73
CA LEU A 195 -5.94 -9.06 -1.48
C LEU A 195 -5.38 -9.58 -2.81
N GLN A 196 -6.01 -9.19 -3.92
CA GLN A 196 -5.54 -9.52 -5.28
C GLN A 196 -4.76 -8.35 -5.88
N LEU A 197 -3.43 -8.40 -5.78
CA LEU A 197 -2.54 -7.38 -6.31
C LEU A 197 -2.38 -7.50 -7.84
N THR A 198 -2.19 -6.37 -8.51
CA THR A 198 -1.75 -6.36 -9.90
C THR A 198 -0.28 -6.78 -10.00
N GLU A 199 0.19 -7.03 -11.22
CA GLU A 199 1.58 -7.38 -11.47
C GLU A 199 2.55 -6.31 -10.95
N ASP A 200 2.26 -5.03 -11.19
CA ASP A 200 3.14 -3.92 -10.77
C ASP A 200 3.15 -3.73 -9.25
N GLU A 201 1.99 -3.86 -8.59
CA GLU A 201 1.90 -3.85 -7.13
C GLU A 201 2.69 -5.03 -6.53
N THR A 202 2.55 -6.22 -7.12
CA THR A 202 3.24 -7.43 -6.69
C THR A 202 4.76 -7.29 -6.84
N ARG A 203 5.24 -6.75 -7.97
CA ARG A 203 6.67 -6.45 -8.19
C ARG A 203 7.22 -5.52 -7.11
N ILE A 204 6.55 -4.39 -6.87
CA ILE A 204 6.98 -3.41 -5.87
C ILE A 204 7.03 -4.03 -4.47
N LEU A 205 6.02 -4.83 -4.12
CA LEU A 205 5.94 -5.50 -2.83
C LEU A 205 7.05 -6.54 -2.64
N ILE A 206 7.27 -7.41 -3.63
CA ILE A 206 8.29 -8.46 -3.58
C ILE A 206 9.69 -7.84 -3.58
N ASP A 207 9.95 -6.84 -4.41
CA ASP A 207 11.23 -6.12 -4.39
C ASP A 207 11.51 -5.55 -2.99
N GLN A 208 10.49 -4.99 -2.34
CA GLN A 208 10.64 -4.48 -0.98
C GLN A 208 10.92 -5.59 0.04
N GLN A 209 10.18 -6.70 -0.01
CA GLN A 209 10.40 -7.85 0.88
C GLN A 209 11.81 -8.45 0.71
N LEU A 210 12.32 -8.49 -0.51
CA LEU A 210 13.69 -8.95 -0.80
C LEU A 210 14.73 -7.98 -0.23
N MET A 211 14.54 -6.66 -0.41
CA MET A 211 15.40 -5.64 0.20
C MET A 211 15.43 -5.72 1.73
N ASP A 212 14.27 -5.94 2.36
CA ASP A 212 14.17 -6.11 3.81
C ASP A 212 14.92 -7.37 4.30
N ALA A 213 15.01 -8.40 3.45
CA ALA A 213 15.79 -9.62 3.68
C ALA A 213 17.29 -9.48 3.33
N GLY A 214 17.75 -8.27 2.94
CA GLY A 214 19.14 -7.98 2.61
C GLY A 214 19.56 -8.38 1.18
N TRP A 215 18.60 -8.53 0.27
CA TRP A 215 18.87 -8.71 -1.16
C TRP A 215 18.85 -7.36 -1.90
N GLU A 216 19.65 -7.26 -2.96
CA GLU A 216 19.56 -6.17 -3.92
C GLU A 216 18.46 -6.51 -4.94
N ALA A 217 17.37 -5.74 -4.94
CA ALA A 217 16.19 -5.99 -5.78
C ALA A 217 15.68 -4.71 -6.46
N ASP A 218 15.45 -4.82 -7.77
CA ASP A 218 14.77 -3.85 -8.63
C ASP A 218 14.31 -4.64 -9.85
N SER A 219 13.11 -5.22 -9.78
CA SER A 219 12.56 -6.12 -10.81
C SER A 219 12.42 -5.44 -12.18
N LYS A 220 12.40 -4.09 -12.26
CA LYS A 220 12.40 -3.36 -13.52
C LYS A 220 13.80 -3.30 -14.16
N LYS A 221 14.87 -3.20 -13.35
CA LYS A 221 16.25 -3.05 -13.84
C LYS A 221 17.05 -4.36 -13.83
N LEU A 222 17.01 -5.09 -12.72
CA LEU A 222 17.75 -6.31 -12.47
C LEU A 222 17.08 -7.52 -13.13
N ARG A 223 16.96 -7.47 -14.46
CA ARG A 223 16.36 -8.55 -15.26
C ARG A 223 17.43 -9.34 -16.00
N PHE A 224 17.24 -10.66 -16.13
CA PHE A 224 18.12 -11.47 -16.97
C PHE A 224 18.08 -11.02 -18.43
N SER A 225 16.90 -10.66 -18.93
CA SER A 225 16.67 -10.11 -20.28
C SER A 225 17.45 -8.82 -20.53
N LYS A 226 17.73 -8.03 -19.49
CA LYS A 226 18.58 -6.82 -19.52
C LYS A 226 20.07 -7.09 -19.29
N GLY A 227 20.49 -8.37 -19.26
CA GLY A 227 21.89 -8.76 -19.09
C GLY A 227 22.35 -8.95 -17.65
N THR A 228 21.47 -8.81 -16.66
CA THR A 228 21.81 -9.04 -15.24
C THR A 228 22.17 -10.52 -15.02
N ARG A 229 23.26 -10.79 -14.29
CA ARG A 229 23.74 -12.15 -14.02
C ARG A 229 24.11 -12.30 -12.54
N PRO A 230 24.08 -13.53 -11.98
CA PRO A 230 24.50 -13.75 -10.62
C PRO A 230 25.97 -13.38 -10.41
N GLU A 231 26.26 -12.70 -9.31
CA GLU A 231 27.61 -12.32 -8.91
C GLU A 231 27.97 -13.04 -7.60
N LYS A 232 29.16 -13.66 -7.55
CA LYS A 232 29.61 -14.40 -6.36
C LYS A 232 29.70 -13.45 -5.16
N GLY A 233 29.04 -13.80 -4.06
CA GLY A 233 29.05 -13.01 -2.83
C GLY A 233 28.05 -11.85 -2.79
N LYS A 234 27.17 -11.71 -3.80
CA LYS A 234 26.08 -10.73 -3.79
C LYS A 234 24.72 -11.43 -3.77
N ASN A 235 23.85 -10.99 -2.86
CA ASN A 235 22.45 -11.43 -2.81
C ASN A 235 21.64 -10.61 -3.83
N LEU A 236 21.78 -10.94 -5.11
CA LEU A 236 21.13 -10.20 -6.21
C LEU A 236 19.83 -10.89 -6.63
N ALA A 237 18.70 -10.19 -6.53
CA ALA A 237 17.42 -10.67 -7.04
C ALA A 237 17.31 -10.35 -8.53
N ILE A 238 17.31 -11.39 -9.35
CA ILE A 238 17.25 -11.26 -10.81
C ILE A 238 15.88 -11.68 -11.29
N ALA A 239 15.11 -10.70 -11.77
CA ALA A 239 13.81 -10.96 -12.37
C ALA A 239 13.97 -11.69 -13.71
N GLU A 240 13.11 -12.69 -13.91
CA GLU A 240 13.05 -13.55 -15.09
C GLU A 240 14.28 -14.47 -15.22
N TRP A 241 14.08 -15.77 -15.20
CA TRP A 241 15.14 -16.72 -15.51
C TRP A 241 14.82 -17.47 -16.80
N PRO A 242 15.76 -17.59 -17.76
CA PRO A 242 15.51 -18.35 -18.97
C PRO A 242 15.33 -19.81 -18.61
N LEU A 243 14.07 -20.26 -18.60
CA LEU A 243 13.79 -21.68 -18.63
C LEU A 243 14.22 -22.18 -20.01
N LYS A 244 15.03 -23.24 -20.05
CA LYS A 244 15.22 -23.98 -21.29
C LYS A 244 13.82 -24.36 -21.76
N LYS A 245 13.40 -23.90 -22.94
CA LYS A 245 12.27 -24.50 -23.64
C LYS A 245 12.63 -25.96 -23.86
N VAL A 246 12.27 -26.84 -22.93
CA VAL A 246 12.22 -28.26 -23.24
C VAL A 246 11.06 -28.36 -24.22
N LEU A 247 11.39 -28.39 -25.51
CA LEU A 247 10.51 -28.97 -26.51
C LEU A 247 10.32 -30.43 -26.11
N ILE A 248 9.38 -30.68 -25.19
CA ILE A 248 8.84 -32.01 -25.03
C ILE A 248 8.01 -32.22 -26.29
N ARG A 249 8.65 -32.71 -27.36
CA ARG A 249 7.93 -33.55 -28.31
C ARG A 249 7.43 -34.72 -27.47
N LEU A 250 6.19 -34.62 -26.99
CA LEU A 250 5.46 -35.72 -26.40
C LEU A 250 5.30 -36.76 -27.51
N ASN A 251 6.31 -37.62 -27.65
CA ASN A 251 6.10 -38.92 -28.25
C ASN A 251 5.39 -39.72 -27.15
N LEU A 252 4.09 -39.95 -27.35
CA LEU A 252 3.12 -40.51 -26.39
C LEU A 252 3.47 -41.89 -25.81
N ASN A 253 4.66 -42.44 -26.06
CA ASN A 253 5.06 -43.81 -25.72
C ASN A 253 6.06 -43.95 -24.55
N LEU A 254 6.42 -42.90 -23.82
CA LEU A 254 7.47 -43.00 -22.77
C LEU A 254 7.11 -42.46 -21.37
N ILE A 255 5.83 -42.17 -21.08
CA ILE A 255 5.39 -41.69 -19.76
C ILE A 255 5.18 -42.86 -18.77
N SER A 256 6.13 -43.78 -18.61
CA SER A 256 6.06 -44.81 -17.56
C SER A 256 7.22 -44.82 -16.58
N ARG A 257 8.26 -44.02 -16.81
CA ARG A 257 9.41 -43.97 -15.90
C ARG A 257 10.00 -42.57 -15.94
N ILE A 258 9.77 -41.78 -14.90
CA ILE A 258 10.81 -40.99 -14.20
C ILE A 258 10.08 -40.14 -13.15
N ASN A 259 10.44 -40.42 -11.91
CA ASN A 259 9.93 -39.83 -10.69
C ASN A 259 10.92 -38.72 -10.30
N LEU A 260 10.60 -37.44 -10.51
CA LEU A 260 11.45 -36.32 -10.09
C LEU A 260 10.61 -35.21 -9.45
N LYS A 261 10.88 -34.96 -8.16
CA LYS A 261 10.31 -33.85 -7.36
C LYS A 261 10.90 -32.51 -7.81
N PRO A 262 10.14 -31.39 -7.80
CA PRO A 262 10.67 -30.07 -8.11
C PRO A 262 11.18 -29.33 -6.86
N ALA A 263 12.30 -28.62 -7.02
CA ALA A 263 12.75 -27.53 -6.16
C ALA A 263 11.99 -26.24 -6.53
N PHE A 264 11.77 -25.36 -5.55
CA PHE A 264 10.99 -24.11 -5.70
C PHE A 264 11.70 -23.06 -6.55
N TYR A 265 10.94 -22.41 -7.45
CA TYR A 265 11.27 -21.23 -8.24
C TYR A 265 10.15 -20.20 -8.00
N LEU A 266 10.50 -18.92 -7.81
CA LEU A 266 9.55 -17.79 -7.67
C LEU A 266 8.97 -17.38 -9.03
#